data_AF-A0A351TLY5-F1
#
_entry.id   AF-A0A351TLY5-F1
#
_cell.length_a   1.000
_cell.length_b   1.000
_cell.length_c   1.000
_cell.angle_alpha   90.00
_cell.angle_beta   90.00
_cell.angle_gamma   90.00
#
_symmetry.space_group_name_H-M   'P 1'
#
loop_
_entity.id
_entity.type
_entity.pdbx_description
1 polymer ?
#
loop_
_entity_poly.entity_id
_entity_poly.type
_entity_poly.pdbx_seq_one_letter_code
_entity_poly.pdbx_strand_id
1 'polypeptide(L)'
;MTTIKINEQIAFLRKQKGLTQEELANALGVTNQAVSKWESAQCCPDIQLLPGIAKLFDVSVDELLGYKTTDGLGDICLKIKDYFSALPEKAAFENAYRIAALLHEAASTDGYKSRVPWKEKDYSVDEVSSWGLSICSEPEGSTGRKNNSIFFALGNGCIVPDGAQMWELRSTMERFSDLNVLKVLYALYGLTHSDFDLYVTADEIAAAAHLKVEEAETAVRNLPLTVKEEDGKFKYRLKGSFSHIPPLLSFLYI
;
A
#
# COMPACT_ATOMS: atom_id res chain seq x y z
N MET A 1 -14.19 -6.60 28.30
CA MET A 1 -15.00 -5.49 27.80
C MET A 1 -14.55 -5.19 26.39
N THR A 2 -15.46 -5.11 25.42
CA THR A 2 -15.12 -4.82 24.02
C THR A 2 -14.62 -3.38 23.92
N THR A 3 -13.36 -3.19 23.52
CA THR A 3 -12.77 -1.86 23.37
C THR A 3 -13.27 -1.24 22.06
N ILE A 4 -14.10 -0.20 22.17
CA ILE A 4 -14.58 0.58 21.01
C ILE A 4 -13.41 1.36 20.42
N LYS A 5 -13.13 1.14 19.12
CA LYS A 5 -12.04 1.79 18.37
C LYS A 5 -12.55 2.78 17.33
N ILE A 6 -13.32 3.77 17.78
CA ILE A 6 -13.95 4.77 16.91
C ILE A 6 -12.92 5.57 16.08
N ASN A 7 -11.73 5.81 16.62
CA ASN A 7 -10.64 6.53 15.95
C ASN A 7 -10.15 5.81 14.68
N GLU A 8 -9.91 4.50 14.77
CA GLU A 8 -9.49 3.67 13.64
C GLU A 8 -10.61 3.58 12.60
N GLN A 9 -11.87 3.48 13.06
CA GLN A 9 -13.03 3.37 12.19
C GLN A 9 -13.31 4.65 11.40
N ILE A 10 -13.22 5.83 12.03
CA ILE A 10 -13.35 7.12 11.34
C ILE A 10 -12.26 7.27 10.26
N ALA A 11 -11.00 6.95 10.61
CA ALA A 11 -9.89 7.02 9.67
C ALA A 11 -10.07 6.05 8.49
N PHE A 12 -10.55 4.84 8.75
CA PHE A 12 -10.85 3.84 7.72
C PHE A 12 -11.94 4.32 6.76
N LEU A 13 -13.10 4.72 7.28
CA LEU A 13 -14.24 5.17 6.47
C LEU A 13 -13.92 6.43 5.67
N ARG A 14 -13.16 7.38 6.26
CA ARG A 14 -12.69 8.57 5.56
C ARG A 14 -11.83 8.21 4.35
N LYS A 15 -10.85 7.33 4.54
CA LYS A 15 -9.97 6.86 3.46
C LYS A 15 -10.74 6.09 2.39
N GLN A 16 -11.72 5.28 2.78
CA GLN A 16 -12.59 4.55 1.85
C GLN A 16 -13.39 5.49 0.94
N LYS A 17 -13.86 6.64 1.47
CA LYS A 17 -14.53 7.69 0.70
C LYS A 17 -13.57 8.63 -0.05
N GLY A 18 -12.24 8.42 0.06
CA GLY A 18 -11.23 9.25 -0.59
C GLY A 18 -11.11 10.67 -0.05
N LEU A 19 -11.60 10.93 1.17
CA LEU A 19 -11.62 12.28 1.75
C LEU A 19 -10.33 12.59 2.51
N THR A 20 -9.87 13.83 2.45
CA THR A 20 -8.86 14.38 3.36
C THR A 20 -9.47 14.69 4.74
N GLN A 21 -8.64 14.86 5.76
CA GLN A 21 -9.13 15.27 7.10
C GLN A 21 -9.80 16.65 7.06
N GLU A 22 -9.32 17.54 6.19
CA GLU A 22 -9.88 18.87 5.98
C GLU A 22 -11.27 18.81 5.35
N GLU A 23 -11.45 17.98 4.32
CA GLU A 23 -12.75 17.81 3.66
C GLU A 23 -13.78 17.19 4.60
N LEU A 24 -13.37 16.20 5.41
CA LEU A 24 -14.23 15.64 6.46
C LEU A 24 -14.63 16.70 7.49
N ALA A 25 -13.68 17.53 7.91
CA ALA A 25 -13.93 18.60 8.87
C ALA A 25 -14.92 19.63 8.32
N ASN A 26 -14.72 20.07 7.07
CA ASN A 26 -15.59 21.02 6.39
C ASN A 26 -17.02 20.48 6.23
N ALA A 27 -17.16 19.21 5.87
CA ALA A 27 -18.47 18.57 5.70
C ALA A 27 -19.26 18.42 7.02
N LEU A 28 -18.56 18.38 8.16
CA LEU A 28 -19.16 18.26 9.49
C LEU A 28 -19.23 19.60 10.25
N GLY A 29 -18.75 20.69 9.66
CA GLY A 29 -18.72 22.01 10.31
C GLY A 29 -17.77 22.08 11.51
N VAL A 30 -16.69 21.31 11.50
CA VAL A 30 -15.67 21.26 12.56
C VAL A 30 -14.29 21.66 12.02
N THR A 31 -13.29 21.79 12.88
CA THR A 31 -11.93 22.13 12.45
C THR A 31 -11.16 20.88 12.03
N ASN A 32 -10.25 21.03 11.05
CA ASN A 32 -9.32 19.94 10.63
C ASN A 32 -8.55 19.37 11.86
N GLN A 33 -8.13 20.24 12.77
CA GLN A 33 -7.47 19.83 14.01
C GLN A 33 -8.34 18.91 14.88
N ALA A 34 -9.67 19.11 14.92
CA ALA A 34 -10.58 18.22 15.65
C ALA A 34 -10.60 16.82 15.04
N VAL A 35 -10.71 16.72 13.71
CA VAL A 35 -10.67 15.43 12.98
C VAL A 35 -9.32 14.73 13.18
N SER A 36 -8.21 15.45 13.12
CA SER A 36 -6.87 14.89 13.37
C SER A 36 -6.75 14.30 14.78
N LYS A 37 -7.30 14.98 15.79
CA LYS A 37 -7.33 14.48 17.17
C LYS A 37 -8.24 13.25 17.34
N TRP A 38 -9.34 13.17 16.58
CA TRP A 38 -10.18 11.98 16.57
C TRP A 38 -9.46 10.77 16.01
N GLU A 39 -8.83 10.89 14.85
CA GLU A 39 -8.15 9.77 14.20
C GLU A 39 -6.89 9.32 14.95
N SER A 40 -6.24 10.22 15.69
CA SER A 40 -5.08 9.92 16.52
C SER A 40 -5.42 9.49 17.96
N ALA A 41 -6.69 9.22 18.26
CA ALA A 41 -7.19 8.82 19.58
C ALA A 41 -6.92 9.82 20.72
N GLN A 42 -6.63 11.09 20.39
CA GLN A 42 -6.39 12.15 21.38
C GLN A 42 -7.70 12.67 21.99
N CYS A 43 -8.79 12.65 21.22
CA CYS A 43 -10.14 12.88 21.74
C CYS A 43 -11.17 12.15 20.87
N CYS A 44 -12.43 12.12 21.31
CA CYS A 44 -13.53 11.56 20.53
C CYS A 44 -14.41 12.68 19.94
N PRO A 45 -15.11 12.42 18.82
CA PRO A 45 -16.16 13.31 18.37
C PRO A 45 -17.27 13.42 19.42
N ASP A 46 -17.90 14.59 19.47
CA ASP A 46 -19.08 14.79 20.30
C ASP A 46 -20.19 13.81 19.90
N ILE A 47 -20.97 13.32 20.87
CA ILE A 47 -22.10 12.43 20.62
C ILE A 47 -23.10 13.03 19.62
N GLN A 48 -23.25 14.36 19.60
CA GLN A 48 -24.11 15.08 18.66
C GLN A 48 -23.59 15.02 17.22
N LEU A 49 -22.28 14.81 17.01
CA LEU A 49 -21.67 14.70 15.69
C LEU A 49 -21.75 13.28 15.12
N LEU A 50 -21.96 12.26 15.96
CA LEU A 50 -21.99 10.86 15.52
C LEU A 50 -23.04 10.58 14.43
N PRO A 51 -24.29 11.07 14.51
CA PRO A 51 -25.25 10.87 13.43
C PRO A 51 -24.82 11.53 12.11
N GLY A 52 -24.16 12.69 12.19
CA GLY A 52 -23.64 13.41 11.02
C GLY A 52 -22.49 12.66 10.36
N ILE A 53 -21.54 12.16 11.17
CA ILE A 53 -20.42 11.35 10.70
C ILE A 53 -20.93 10.04 10.07
N ALA A 54 -21.84 9.36 10.75
CA ALA A 54 -22.42 8.10 10.27
C ALA A 54 -23.14 8.31 8.93
N LYS A 55 -23.97 9.35 8.82
CA LYS A 55 -24.64 9.71 7.57
C LYS A 55 -23.67 10.05 6.44
N LEU A 56 -22.58 10.77 6.74
CA LEU A 56 -21.57 11.14 5.74
C LEU A 56 -20.87 9.90 5.16
N PHE A 57 -20.59 8.91 6.01
CA PHE A 57 -19.98 7.66 5.58
C PHE A 57 -20.97 6.62 5.05
N ASP A 58 -22.27 6.91 5.10
CA ASP A 58 -23.35 5.98 4.74
C ASP A 58 -23.34 4.70 5.59
N VAL A 59 -23.14 4.89 6.90
CA VAL A 59 -23.17 3.85 7.92
C VAL A 59 -24.10 4.26 9.06
N SER A 60 -24.44 3.30 9.91
CA SER A 60 -25.10 3.56 11.20
C SER A 60 -24.12 4.04 12.28
N VAL A 61 -24.66 4.62 13.36
CA VAL A 61 -23.84 5.01 14.52
C VAL A 61 -23.20 3.79 15.18
N ASP A 62 -23.90 2.66 15.23
CA ASP A 62 -23.39 1.37 15.70
C ASP A 62 -22.14 0.93 14.89
N GLU A 63 -22.20 0.95 13.55
CA GLU A 63 -21.03 0.67 12.68
C GLU A 63 -19.90 1.66 12.86
N LEU A 64 -20.22 2.94 13.05
CA LEU A 64 -19.24 3.99 13.31
C LEU A 64 -18.49 3.74 14.63
N LEU A 65 -19.18 3.22 15.64
CA LEU A 65 -18.61 2.86 16.93
C LEU A 65 -17.90 1.49 16.91
N GLY A 66 -17.83 0.83 15.76
CA GLY A 66 -17.28 -0.52 15.63
C GLY A 66 -18.11 -1.58 16.35
N TYR A 67 -19.39 -1.27 16.62
CA TYR A 67 -20.32 -2.16 17.28
C TYR A 67 -21.41 -2.56 16.30
N LYS A 68 -21.30 -3.70 15.61
CA LYS A 68 -22.49 -4.25 14.94
C LYS A 68 -22.50 -5.77 14.79
N THR A 69 -23.72 -6.27 14.94
CA THR A 69 -24.24 -7.53 14.44
C THR A 69 -24.64 -7.37 12.97
N THR A 70 -24.09 -8.25 12.10
CA THR A 70 -24.49 -8.67 10.73
C THR A 70 -23.65 -8.23 9.51
N ASP A 71 -22.89 -9.22 9.01
CA ASP A 71 -22.55 -9.65 7.64
C ASP A 71 -22.62 -8.65 6.45
N GLY A 72 -21.82 -7.58 6.49
CA GLY A 72 -21.59 -6.69 5.33
C GLY A 72 -20.32 -7.01 4.51
N LEU A 73 -20.17 -6.40 3.31
CA LEU A 73 -18.91 -6.46 2.53
C LEU A 73 -17.71 -5.88 3.32
N GLY A 74 -17.95 -4.93 4.23
CA GLY A 74 -16.94 -4.42 5.15
C GLY A 74 -16.40 -5.49 6.10
N ASP A 75 -17.26 -6.40 6.55
CA ASP A 75 -16.83 -7.56 7.35
C ASP A 75 -16.03 -8.55 6.52
N ILE A 76 -16.29 -8.68 5.22
CA ILE A 76 -15.51 -9.58 4.36
C ILE A 76 -14.05 -9.15 4.35
N CYS A 77 -13.76 -7.85 4.24
CA CYS A 77 -12.39 -7.35 4.30
C CYS A 77 -11.71 -7.69 5.64
N LEU A 78 -12.42 -7.50 6.76
CA LEU A 78 -11.91 -7.83 8.09
C LEU A 78 -11.76 -9.34 8.31
N LYS A 79 -12.74 -10.14 7.91
CA LYS A 79 -12.72 -11.61 7.96
C LYS A 79 -11.58 -12.19 7.10
N ILE A 80 -11.34 -11.61 5.92
CA ILE A 80 -10.20 -11.97 5.06
C ILE A 80 -8.90 -11.64 5.78
N LYS A 81 -8.78 -10.45 6.39
CA LYS A 81 -7.61 -10.05 7.17
C LYS A 81 -7.35 -11.04 8.32
N ASP A 82 -8.35 -11.31 9.14
CA ASP A 82 -8.25 -12.22 10.28
C ASP A 82 -7.91 -13.65 9.83
N TYR A 83 -8.51 -14.11 8.73
CA TYR A 83 -8.21 -15.41 8.12
C TYR A 83 -6.74 -15.53 7.71
N PHE A 84 -6.17 -14.51 7.06
CA PHE A 84 -4.76 -14.53 6.65
C PHE A 84 -3.80 -14.43 7.85
N SER A 85 -4.15 -13.66 8.88
CA SER A 85 -3.35 -13.54 10.11
C SER A 85 -3.24 -14.85 10.91
N ALA A 86 -4.17 -15.79 10.72
CA ALA A 86 -4.17 -17.08 11.41
C ALA A 86 -3.47 -18.22 10.64
N LEU A 87 -3.03 -17.98 9.40
CA LEU A 87 -2.45 -19.02 8.53
C LEU A 87 -0.92 -19.10 8.62
N PRO A 88 -0.33 -20.30 8.49
CA PRO A 88 1.09 -20.44 8.21
C PRO A 88 1.49 -19.74 6.90
N GLU A 89 2.68 -19.14 6.84
CA GLU A 89 3.16 -18.29 5.74
C GLU A 89 2.95 -18.89 4.34
N LYS A 90 3.31 -20.17 4.14
CA LYS A 90 3.13 -20.87 2.87
C LYS A 90 1.65 -21.00 2.47
N ALA A 91 0.77 -21.26 3.43
CA ALA A 91 -0.68 -21.40 3.21
C ALA A 91 -1.34 -20.03 2.98
N ALA A 92 -0.85 -18.98 3.64
CA ALA A 92 -1.28 -17.61 3.40
C ALA A 92 -1.00 -17.19 1.95
N PHE A 93 0.21 -17.44 1.43
CA PHE A 93 0.53 -17.15 0.04
C PHE A 93 -0.37 -17.92 -0.95
N GLU A 94 -0.53 -19.22 -0.76
CA GLU A 94 -1.33 -20.07 -1.65
C GLU A 94 -2.80 -19.62 -1.68
N ASN A 95 -3.38 -19.30 -0.53
CA ASN A 95 -4.76 -18.85 -0.43
C ASN A 95 -4.96 -17.45 -0.99
N ALA A 96 -4.01 -16.53 -0.80
CA ALA A 96 -4.05 -15.20 -1.40
C ALA A 96 -4.03 -15.29 -2.93
N TYR A 97 -3.15 -16.13 -3.48
CA TYR A 97 -3.07 -16.37 -4.91
C TYR A 97 -4.37 -16.95 -5.49
N ARG A 98 -4.97 -17.95 -4.81
CA ARG A 98 -6.26 -18.54 -5.21
C ARG A 98 -7.39 -17.51 -5.22
N ILE A 99 -7.47 -16.66 -4.20
CA ILE A 99 -8.49 -15.59 -4.15
C ILE A 99 -8.29 -14.60 -5.30
N ALA A 100 -7.05 -14.15 -5.55
CA ALA A 100 -6.75 -13.26 -6.67
C ALA A 100 -7.12 -13.89 -8.03
N ALA A 101 -6.82 -15.17 -8.23
CA ALA A 101 -7.17 -15.91 -9.44
C ALA A 101 -8.69 -16.03 -9.61
N LEU A 102 -9.43 -16.34 -8.54
CA LEU A 102 -10.89 -16.41 -8.56
C LEU A 102 -11.54 -15.06 -8.85
N LEU A 103 -11.02 -13.96 -8.28
CA LEU A 103 -11.51 -12.61 -8.55
C LEU A 103 -11.28 -12.20 -10.01
N HIS A 104 -10.10 -12.50 -10.55
CA HIS A 104 -9.81 -12.25 -11.96
C HIS A 104 -10.69 -13.12 -12.88
N GLU A 105 -10.88 -14.40 -12.58
CA GLU A 105 -11.78 -15.27 -13.34
C GLU A 105 -13.22 -14.76 -13.29
N ALA A 106 -13.69 -14.35 -12.11
CA ALA A 106 -15.00 -13.74 -11.95
C ALA A 106 -15.12 -12.47 -12.81
N ALA A 107 -14.10 -11.60 -12.81
CA ALA A 107 -14.07 -10.35 -13.60
C ALA A 107 -13.97 -10.60 -15.12
N SER A 108 -13.28 -11.66 -15.54
CA SER A 108 -13.05 -12.00 -16.94
C SER A 108 -14.22 -12.75 -17.57
N THR A 109 -14.95 -13.55 -16.79
CA THR A 109 -16.11 -14.34 -17.25
C THR A 109 -17.42 -13.54 -17.26
N ASP A 110 -18.44 -14.04 -17.97
CA ASP A 110 -19.78 -13.41 -18.05
C ASP A 110 -20.61 -13.48 -16.74
N GLY A 111 -20.05 -14.08 -15.68
CA GLY A 111 -20.77 -14.43 -14.45
C GLY A 111 -21.39 -13.22 -13.73
N TYR A 112 -20.63 -12.15 -13.51
CA TYR A 112 -21.16 -10.89 -12.96
C TYR A 112 -21.67 -9.95 -14.06
N LYS A 113 -21.12 -10.04 -15.28
CA LYS A 113 -21.52 -9.21 -16.43
C LYS A 113 -22.99 -9.41 -16.80
N SER A 114 -23.52 -10.63 -16.61
CA SER A 114 -24.97 -10.91 -16.75
C SER A 114 -25.88 -10.16 -15.76
N ARG A 115 -25.33 -9.54 -14.72
CA ARG A 115 -26.06 -8.87 -13.63
C ARG A 115 -25.98 -7.35 -13.71
N VAL A 116 -25.24 -6.79 -14.67
CA VAL A 116 -25.05 -5.34 -14.83
C VAL A 116 -25.34 -4.95 -16.29
N PRO A 117 -26.16 -3.93 -16.56
CA PRO A 117 -26.47 -3.51 -17.94
C PRO A 117 -25.21 -2.92 -18.59
N TRP A 118 -24.59 -3.68 -19.50
CA TRP A 118 -23.35 -3.27 -20.18
C TRP A 118 -23.59 -2.79 -21.61
N LYS A 119 -22.77 -1.84 -22.07
CA LYS A 119 -22.70 -1.43 -23.48
C LYS A 119 -21.42 -2.01 -24.07
N GLU A 120 -21.54 -2.82 -25.12
CA GLU A 120 -20.42 -3.27 -25.94
C GLU A 120 -19.55 -2.08 -26.38
N LYS A 121 -18.42 -1.90 -25.70
CA LYS A 121 -17.33 -1.06 -26.18
C LYS A 121 -16.35 -1.93 -26.95
N ASP A 122 -16.03 -1.45 -28.15
CA ASP A 122 -15.00 -1.97 -29.02
C ASP A 122 -13.62 -1.69 -28.39
N TYR A 123 -13.08 -2.68 -27.70
CA TYR A 123 -11.74 -2.59 -27.11
C TYR A 123 -10.71 -2.92 -28.18
N SER A 124 -10.39 -1.93 -29.02
CA SER A 124 -9.19 -1.94 -29.84
C SER A 124 -7.95 -1.77 -28.95
N VAL A 125 -7.57 -2.85 -28.28
CA VAL A 125 -6.17 -3.13 -28.01
C VAL A 125 -5.88 -4.43 -28.73
N ASP A 126 -5.35 -4.28 -29.94
CA ASP A 126 -4.83 -5.35 -30.77
C ASP A 126 -3.96 -6.31 -29.94
N GLU A 127 -4.16 -7.62 -30.18
CA GLU A 127 -3.44 -8.78 -29.64
C GLU A 127 -3.96 -9.47 -28.36
N VAL A 128 -5.24 -9.84 -28.35
CA VAL A 128 -5.80 -10.89 -27.46
C VAL A 128 -5.48 -12.31 -27.98
N SER A 129 -4.23 -12.59 -28.37
CA SER A 129 -3.88 -13.91 -28.96
C SER A 129 -2.65 -14.60 -28.39
N SER A 130 -2.00 -14.05 -27.36
CA SER A 130 -0.93 -14.76 -26.66
C SER A 130 -1.51 -15.57 -25.49
N TRP A 131 -1.45 -16.91 -25.59
CA TRP A 131 -1.75 -17.81 -24.48
C TRP A 131 -0.97 -17.35 -23.23
N GLY A 132 -1.71 -16.87 -22.22
CA GLY A 132 -1.13 -16.38 -20.97
C GLY A 132 -1.38 -14.91 -20.65
N LEU A 133 -2.00 -14.11 -21.53
CA LEU A 133 -2.45 -12.75 -21.23
C LEU A 133 -3.98 -12.66 -21.21
N SER A 134 -4.56 -12.19 -20.10
CA SER A 134 -6.00 -11.88 -19.98
C SER A 134 -6.17 -10.53 -19.28
N ILE A 135 -7.00 -9.64 -19.82
CA ILE A 135 -7.22 -8.29 -19.28
C ILE A 135 -8.72 -8.02 -19.24
N CYS A 136 -9.20 -7.52 -18.11
CA CYS A 136 -10.54 -6.96 -17.93
C CYS A 136 -10.39 -5.53 -17.41
N SER A 137 -11.01 -4.56 -18.07
CA SER A 137 -10.93 -3.15 -17.69
C SER A 137 -12.32 -2.50 -17.63
N GLU A 138 -12.68 -2.00 -16.46
CA GLU A 138 -13.89 -1.25 -16.17
C GLU A 138 -13.53 0.18 -15.67
N PRO A 139 -14.45 1.15 -15.74
CA PRO A 139 -14.22 2.51 -15.26
C PRO A 139 -13.72 2.59 -13.82
N GLU A 140 -14.20 1.71 -12.96
CA GLU A 140 -13.87 1.63 -11.54
C GLU A 140 -12.51 0.93 -11.28
N GLY A 141 -12.06 0.08 -12.20
CA GLY A 141 -10.83 -0.68 -12.03
C GLY A 141 -10.58 -1.72 -13.11
N SER A 142 -9.34 -2.20 -13.16
CA SER A 142 -8.88 -3.17 -14.14
C SER A 142 -8.08 -4.30 -13.50
N THR A 143 -8.20 -5.48 -14.07
CA THR A 143 -7.45 -6.67 -13.67
C THR A 143 -6.76 -7.27 -14.89
N GLY A 144 -5.51 -7.69 -14.72
CA GLY A 144 -4.71 -8.30 -15.78
C GLY A 144 -4.00 -9.53 -15.26
N ARG A 145 -4.01 -10.61 -16.01
CA ARG A 145 -3.20 -11.80 -15.76
C ARG A 145 -2.18 -11.95 -16.87
N LYS A 146 -0.90 -12.11 -16.49
CA LYS A 146 0.20 -12.47 -17.40
C LYS A 146 0.98 -13.62 -16.78
N ASN A 147 0.97 -14.78 -17.42
CA ASN A 147 1.54 -16.02 -16.88
C ASN A 147 0.93 -16.36 -15.49
N ASN A 148 1.77 -16.44 -14.45
CA ASN A 148 1.39 -16.67 -13.05
C ASN A 148 1.30 -15.39 -12.21
N SER A 149 1.27 -14.22 -12.85
CA SER A 149 1.12 -12.94 -12.17
C SER A 149 -0.25 -12.34 -12.44
N ILE A 150 -0.88 -11.81 -11.39
CA ILE A 150 -2.16 -11.13 -11.45
C ILE A 150 -1.95 -9.70 -10.96
N PHE A 151 -2.44 -8.75 -11.73
CA PHE A 151 -2.31 -7.31 -11.52
C PHE A 151 -3.70 -6.72 -11.33
N PHE A 152 -3.83 -5.81 -10.37
CA PHE A 152 -5.05 -5.05 -10.09
C PHE A 152 -4.70 -3.57 -10.11
N ALA A 153 -5.52 -2.76 -10.76
CA ALA A 153 -5.39 -1.31 -10.80
C ALA A 153 -6.75 -0.65 -10.60
N LEU A 154 -6.78 0.49 -9.89
CA LEU A 154 -7.98 1.32 -9.77
C LEU A 154 -8.07 2.27 -10.98
N GLY A 155 -9.28 2.46 -11.51
CA GLY A 155 -9.51 3.24 -12.72
C GLY A 155 -9.12 2.53 -14.02
N ASN A 156 -9.19 3.28 -15.12
CA ASN A 156 -8.90 2.77 -16.46
C ASN A 156 -7.39 2.58 -16.70
N GLY A 157 -7.00 1.41 -17.21
CA GLY A 157 -5.70 1.21 -17.85
C GLY A 157 -4.68 0.41 -17.02
N CYS A 158 -4.99 -0.84 -16.67
CA CYS A 158 -3.97 -1.77 -16.19
C CYS A 158 -2.91 -1.99 -17.28
N ILE A 159 -1.81 -1.26 -17.20
CA ILE A 159 -0.61 -1.49 -18.00
C ILE A 159 0.17 -2.61 -17.30
N VAL A 160 0.06 -3.81 -17.83
CA VAL A 160 0.86 -4.94 -17.34
C VAL A 160 2.33 -4.65 -17.63
N PRO A 161 3.24 -4.70 -16.64
CA PRO A 161 4.65 -4.41 -16.88
C PRO A 161 5.24 -5.32 -17.96
N ASP A 162 6.09 -4.74 -18.79
CA ASP A 162 6.83 -5.50 -19.79
C ASP A 162 7.93 -6.36 -19.14
N GLY A 163 8.63 -7.16 -19.94
CA GLY A 163 9.67 -8.06 -19.42
C GLY A 163 10.84 -7.34 -18.75
N ALA A 164 11.19 -6.15 -19.20
CA ALA A 164 12.29 -5.36 -18.64
C ALA A 164 11.88 -4.76 -17.29
N GLN A 165 10.67 -4.21 -17.21
CA GLN A 165 10.09 -3.67 -15.98
C GLN A 165 9.90 -4.76 -14.92
N MET A 166 9.44 -5.95 -15.32
CA MET A 166 9.33 -7.10 -14.41
C MET A 166 10.71 -7.56 -13.90
N TRP A 167 11.73 -7.57 -14.77
CA TRP A 167 13.08 -7.92 -14.37
C TRP A 167 13.68 -6.89 -13.40
N GLU A 168 13.47 -5.60 -13.66
CA GLU A 168 13.92 -4.52 -12.78
C GLU A 168 13.25 -4.59 -11.40
N LEU A 169 11.94 -4.84 -11.37
CA LEU A 169 11.20 -5.02 -10.13
C LEU A 169 11.70 -6.24 -9.36
N ARG A 170 11.87 -7.39 -10.04
CA ARG A 170 12.44 -8.60 -9.44
C ARG A 170 13.85 -8.35 -8.90
N SER A 171 14.73 -7.75 -9.69
CA SER A 171 16.10 -7.46 -9.29
C SER A 171 16.15 -6.52 -8.08
N THR A 172 15.26 -5.54 -8.02
CA THR A 172 15.13 -4.63 -6.89
C THR A 172 14.65 -5.38 -5.63
N MET A 173 13.64 -6.24 -5.77
CA MET A 173 13.13 -7.06 -4.67
C MET A 173 14.16 -8.06 -4.16
N GLU A 174 14.94 -8.69 -5.05
CA GLU A 174 16.02 -9.61 -4.68
C GLU A 174 17.11 -8.88 -3.87
N ARG A 175 17.46 -7.63 -4.22
CA ARG A 175 18.43 -6.84 -3.44
C ARG A 175 17.96 -6.57 -2.02
N PHE A 176 16.66 -6.36 -1.82
CA PHE A 176 16.07 -6.17 -0.49
C PHE A 176 15.92 -7.46 0.32
N SER A 177 16.21 -8.63 -0.25
CA SER A 177 16.29 -9.88 0.52
C SER A 177 17.57 -9.98 1.37
N ASP A 178 18.57 -9.15 1.09
CA ASP A 178 19.81 -9.09 1.87
C ASP A 178 19.65 -8.19 3.10
N LEU A 179 19.88 -8.77 4.28
CA LEU A 179 19.75 -8.08 5.57
C LEU A 179 20.72 -6.90 5.70
N ASN A 180 21.93 -7.00 5.17
CA ASN A 180 22.90 -5.90 5.22
C ASN A 180 22.46 -4.75 4.31
N VAL A 181 21.88 -5.05 3.14
CA VAL A 181 21.28 -4.04 2.26
C VAL A 181 20.13 -3.32 2.95
N LEU A 182 19.25 -4.04 3.65
CA LEU A 182 18.17 -3.43 4.44
C LEU A 182 18.71 -2.54 5.58
N LYS A 183 19.69 -3.02 6.35
CA LYS A 183 20.30 -2.25 7.43
C LYS A 183 20.92 -0.95 6.91
N VAL A 184 21.67 -1.03 5.82
CA VAL A 184 22.26 0.14 5.15
C VAL A 184 21.17 1.08 4.62
N LEU A 185 20.13 0.55 3.99
CA LEU A 185 19.01 1.35 3.47
C LEU A 185 18.35 2.19 4.59
N TYR A 186 18.05 1.58 5.73
CA TYR A 186 17.44 2.26 6.87
C TYR A 186 18.41 3.20 7.58
N ALA A 187 19.68 2.83 7.75
CA ALA A 187 20.70 3.70 8.32
C ALA A 187 20.89 4.97 7.49
N LEU A 188 20.98 4.80 6.17
CA LEU A 188 21.20 5.89 5.23
C LEU A 188 19.98 6.81 5.17
N TYR A 189 18.76 6.27 5.22
CA TYR A 189 17.54 7.06 5.38
C TYR A 189 17.51 7.81 6.71
N GLY A 190 17.74 7.12 7.83
CA GLY A 190 17.76 7.70 9.18
C GLY A 190 18.70 8.88 9.33
N LEU A 191 19.89 8.78 8.74
CA LEU A 191 20.90 9.84 8.80
C LEU A 191 20.57 11.04 7.90
N THR A 192 19.83 10.83 6.80
CA THR A 192 19.71 11.83 5.72
C THR A 192 18.29 12.38 5.49
N HIS A 193 17.25 11.81 6.11
CA HIS A 193 15.86 12.19 5.81
C HIS A 193 15.48 13.60 6.25
N SER A 194 16.13 14.17 7.27
CA SER A 194 15.79 15.48 7.84
C SER A 194 16.44 16.65 7.10
N ASP A 195 17.46 16.39 6.29
CA ASP A 195 18.21 17.40 5.55
C ASP A 195 18.45 16.89 4.12
N PHE A 196 17.91 17.58 3.13
CA PHE A 196 17.95 17.16 1.72
C PHE A 196 19.34 17.27 1.07
N ASP A 197 20.24 18.05 1.65
CA ASP A 197 21.57 18.31 1.10
C ASP A 197 22.67 17.50 1.80
N LEU A 198 22.33 16.77 2.87
CA LEU A 198 23.25 15.94 3.65
C LEU A 198 23.63 14.64 2.92
N TYR A 199 24.93 14.34 2.92
CA TYR A 199 25.51 13.07 2.45
C TYR A 199 26.39 12.49 3.55
N VAL A 200 26.42 11.16 3.67
CA VAL A 200 27.13 10.46 4.74
C VAL A 200 28.15 9.47 4.20
N THR A 201 29.23 9.27 4.93
CA THR A 201 30.32 8.35 4.60
C THR A 201 29.95 6.89 4.88
N ALA A 202 30.69 5.96 4.27
CA ALA A 202 30.53 4.53 4.57
C ALA A 202 30.77 4.20 6.04
N ASP A 203 31.70 4.91 6.70
CA ASP A 203 31.98 4.78 8.14
C ASP A 203 30.74 5.11 9.00
N GLU A 204 30.09 6.23 8.71
CA GLU A 204 28.88 6.68 9.43
C GLU A 204 27.71 5.71 9.20
N ILE A 205 27.54 5.24 7.96
CA ILE A 205 26.53 4.24 7.60
C ILE A 205 26.79 2.93 8.35
N ALA A 206 28.04 2.44 8.36
CA ALA A 206 28.41 1.21 9.03
C ALA A 206 28.15 1.26 10.54
N ALA A 207 28.49 2.39 11.18
CA ALA A 207 28.21 2.63 12.58
C ALA A 207 26.71 2.60 12.88
N ALA A 208 25.90 3.29 12.09
CA ALA A 208 24.43 3.32 12.24
C ALA A 208 23.75 1.98 11.90
N ALA A 209 24.32 1.21 10.96
CA ALA A 209 23.82 -0.10 10.54
C ALA A 209 24.30 -1.26 11.44
N HIS A 210 25.21 -0.99 12.38
CA HIS A 210 25.92 -2.00 13.18
C HIS A 210 26.60 -3.07 12.31
N LEU A 211 27.35 -2.63 11.30
CA LEU A 211 28.11 -3.45 10.36
C LEU A 211 29.58 -3.06 10.35
N LYS A 212 30.43 -3.92 9.79
CA LYS A 212 31.79 -3.50 9.41
C LYS A 212 31.74 -2.57 8.21
N VAL A 213 32.75 -1.71 8.08
CA VAL A 213 32.82 -0.73 6.98
C VAL A 213 32.81 -1.41 5.63
N GLU A 214 33.53 -2.53 5.47
CA GLU A 214 33.59 -3.28 4.22
C GLU A 214 32.22 -3.89 3.84
N GLU A 215 31.43 -4.30 4.83
CA GLU A 215 30.08 -4.85 4.63
C GLU A 215 29.11 -3.74 4.21
N ALA A 216 29.21 -2.56 4.84
CA ALA A 216 28.43 -1.40 4.46
C ALA A 216 28.77 -0.93 3.04
N GLU A 217 30.06 -0.81 2.69
CA GLU A 217 30.51 -0.43 1.34
C GLU A 217 29.99 -1.39 0.27
N THR A 218 29.98 -2.69 0.56
CA THR A 218 29.44 -3.70 -0.36
C THR A 218 27.93 -3.51 -0.55
N ALA A 219 27.19 -3.32 0.54
CA ALA A 219 25.73 -3.15 0.50
C ALA A 219 25.29 -1.83 -0.16
N VAL A 220 26.02 -0.74 0.06
CA VAL A 220 25.80 0.58 -0.55
C VAL A 220 25.82 0.49 -2.08
N ARG A 221 26.69 -0.31 -2.68
CA ARG A 221 26.77 -0.48 -4.16
C ARG A 221 25.51 -1.08 -4.78
N ASN A 222 24.68 -1.76 -3.99
CA ASN A 222 23.44 -2.38 -4.45
C ASN A 222 22.21 -1.48 -4.31
N LEU A 223 22.38 -0.26 -3.78
CA LEU A 223 21.30 0.70 -3.56
C LEU A 223 21.26 1.78 -4.64
N PRO A 224 20.07 2.33 -4.93
CA PRO A 224 19.91 3.47 -5.84
C PRO A 224 20.35 4.77 -5.14
N LEU A 225 21.59 5.18 -5.38
CA LEU A 225 22.25 6.28 -4.66
C LEU A 225 22.61 7.47 -5.54
N THR A 226 22.81 8.61 -4.90
CA THR A 226 23.65 9.70 -5.39
C THR A 226 24.95 9.73 -4.57
N VAL A 227 26.07 10.00 -5.23
CA VAL A 227 27.42 9.95 -4.63
C VAL A 227 28.12 11.28 -4.85
N LYS A 228 28.82 11.77 -3.83
CA LYS A 228 29.72 12.92 -3.89
C LYS A 228 31.11 12.52 -3.39
N GLU A 229 32.14 13.12 -3.96
CA GLU A 229 33.51 13.01 -3.47
C GLU A 229 33.90 14.35 -2.82
N GLU A 230 34.23 14.31 -1.54
CA GLU A 230 34.67 15.47 -0.76
C GLU A 230 35.86 15.05 0.12
N ASP A 231 36.95 15.82 0.10
CA ASP A 231 38.17 15.57 0.88
C ASP A 231 38.75 14.15 0.73
N GLY A 232 38.66 13.58 -0.47
CA GLY A 232 39.15 12.22 -0.79
C GLY A 232 38.30 11.10 -0.20
N LYS A 233 37.09 11.40 0.30
CA LYS A 233 36.10 10.42 0.77
C LYS A 233 34.82 10.45 -0.06
N PHE A 234 34.28 9.27 -0.32
CA PHE A 234 32.96 9.14 -0.94
C PHE A 234 31.86 9.30 0.12
N LYS A 235 30.87 10.11 -0.19
CA LYS A 235 29.65 10.31 0.60
C LYS A 235 28.43 9.92 -0.22
N TYR A 236 27.46 9.31 0.44
CA TYR A 236 26.31 8.64 -0.17
C TYR A 236 24.99 9.22 0.33
N ARG A 237 23.99 9.23 -0.56
CA ARG A 237 22.59 9.56 -0.26
C ARG A 237 21.65 8.68 -1.09
N LEU A 238 20.46 8.34 -0.59
CA LEU A 238 19.42 7.73 -1.43
C LEU A 238 19.02 8.69 -2.55
N LYS A 239 18.89 8.19 -3.77
CA LYS A 239 18.30 8.96 -4.87
C LYS A 239 16.87 9.36 -4.47
N GLY A 240 16.50 10.63 -4.67
CA GLY A 240 15.25 11.19 -4.11
C GLY A 240 13.98 10.39 -4.44
N SER A 241 13.88 9.85 -5.65
CA SER A 241 12.77 8.98 -6.06
C SER A 241 12.69 7.66 -5.29
N PHE A 242 13.70 7.26 -4.52
CA PHE A 242 13.74 6.02 -3.72
C PHE A 242 13.69 6.29 -2.21
N SER A 243 13.67 7.55 -1.78
CA SER A 243 13.64 7.93 -0.35
C SER A 243 12.31 7.57 0.34
N HIS A 244 11.27 7.24 -0.43
CA HIS A 244 9.98 6.80 0.09
C HIS A 244 9.93 5.30 0.42
N ILE A 245 10.92 4.51 -0.03
CA ILE A 245 10.95 3.05 0.17
C ILE A 245 11.06 2.67 1.65
N PRO A 246 11.97 3.23 2.47
CA PRO A 246 12.08 2.85 3.88
C PRO A 246 10.79 3.09 4.69
N PRO A 247 10.10 4.24 4.56
CA PRO A 247 8.77 4.41 5.14
C PRO A 247 7.75 3.37 4.68
N LEU A 248 7.69 3.04 3.38
CA LEU A 248 6.77 2.01 2.87
C LEU A 248 7.06 0.62 3.45
N LEU A 249 8.34 0.23 3.52
CA LEU A 249 8.74 -1.05 4.10
C LEU A 249 8.43 -1.11 5.60
N SER A 250 8.50 0.01 6.32
CA SER A 250 8.14 0.05 7.74
C SER A 250 6.66 -0.24 7.99
N PHE A 251 5.77 0.06 7.02
CA PHE A 251 4.35 -0.30 7.10
C PHE A 251 4.06 -1.79 6.87
N LEU A 252 5.00 -2.56 6.31
CA LEU A 252 4.84 -4.00 6.09
C LEU A 252 5.22 -4.84 7.33
N TYR A 253 5.85 -4.22 8.33
CA TYR A 253 6.31 -4.85 9.57
C TYR A 253 5.46 -4.47 10.81
N ILE A 254 4.34 -3.76 10.60
CA ILE A 254 3.33 -3.42 11.62
C ILE A 254 2.06 -4.23 11.32
#